data_AF-A0A833LL53-F1
#
_entry.id   AF-A0A833LL53-F1
#
_cell.length_a   1.000
_cell.length_b   1.000
_cell.length_c   1.000
_cell.angle_alpha   90.00
_cell.angle_beta   90.00
_cell.angle_gamma   90.00
#
_symmetry.space_group_name_H-M   'P 1'
#
loop_
_entity.id
_entity.type
_entity.pdbx_description
1 polymer ?
#
loop_
_entity_poly.entity_id
_entity_poly.type
_entity_poly.pdbx_seq_one_letter_code
_entity_poly.pdbx_strand_id
1 'polypeptide(L)'
;MPGHRVRLLSVVAALLCLGIPGTAQAQGLFDLLFGGLRRATPPAAHAYADPGAVPGEPERERPAGDGGPVAAYCVRTCDGGFFPVERSAGVTAAELCKSFCPAAPTKVYVGAGIANAAASDGARYSELPTAYRYRDALVDGCSCKPEALGPKALGPKALGVKRLEAGTDPTLRPGDLVATANGLVAYRGSRRGVAEFTPVKTPTAVGERKLSSVRAQER
;
A
#
# COMPACT_ATOMS: atom_id res chain seq x y z
N MET A 1 0.75 -74.31 48.24
CA MET A 1 1.85 -74.11 49.23
C MET A 1 3.16 -74.33 48.50
N PRO A 2 4.19 -73.46 48.55
CA PRO A 2 4.33 -72.03 48.89
C PRO A 2 4.48 -71.20 47.59
N GLY A 3 4.59 -69.87 47.50
CA GLY A 3 4.82 -68.78 48.44
C GLY A 3 5.67 -67.74 47.71
N HIS A 4 5.13 -66.55 47.45
CA HIS A 4 5.90 -65.40 46.97
C HIS A 4 6.90 -64.96 48.04
N ARG A 5 8.15 -64.68 47.63
CA ARG A 5 9.02 -63.73 48.33
C ARG A 5 9.74 -62.84 47.32
N VAL A 6 9.36 -61.56 47.37
CA VAL A 6 10.02 -60.40 46.77
C VAL A 6 11.18 -59.97 47.68
N ARG A 7 12.15 -59.24 47.09
CA ARG A 7 13.19 -58.32 47.65
C ARG A 7 14.61 -58.82 47.33
N LEU A 8 15.60 -58.04 46.88
CA LEU A 8 15.85 -56.59 46.98
C LEU A 8 17.03 -56.19 46.03
N LEU A 9 16.98 -54.98 45.46
CA LEU A 9 18.08 -54.06 45.05
C LEU A 9 19.27 -54.52 44.18
N SER A 10 19.45 -53.88 43.01
CA SER A 10 20.56 -52.94 42.78
C SER A 10 20.42 -52.19 41.44
N VAL A 11 20.60 -50.87 41.54
CA VAL A 11 20.67 -49.86 40.48
C VAL A 11 21.98 -50.01 39.71
N VAL A 12 21.99 -49.95 38.36
CA VAL A 12 22.95 -49.14 37.56
C VAL A 12 22.31 -48.84 36.20
N ALA A 13 22.35 -47.55 35.85
CA ALA A 13 21.81 -46.93 34.65
C ALA A 13 22.55 -47.31 33.36
N ALA A 14 21.81 -47.54 32.28
CA ALA A 14 22.33 -47.45 30.92
C ALA A 14 21.63 -46.30 30.21
N LEU A 15 22.41 -45.25 29.94
CA LEU A 15 21.96 -44.00 29.36
C LEU A 15 21.33 -44.20 27.98
N LEU A 16 20.21 -43.50 27.82
CA LEU A 16 19.38 -43.37 26.64
C LEU A 16 20.07 -42.45 25.61
N CYS A 17 20.61 -42.99 24.52
CA CYS A 17 21.00 -42.19 23.35
C CYS A 17 19.78 -41.95 22.45
N LEU A 18 18.93 -40.98 22.82
CA LEU A 18 17.97 -40.37 21.91
C LEU A 18 18.69 -39.30 21.09
N GLY A 19 18.94 -39.59 19.81
CA GLY A 19 19.40 -38.61 18.84
C GLY A 19 18.32 -37.58 18.55
N ILE A 20 18.55 -36.34 18.98
CA ILE A 20 17.82 -35.16 18.51
C ILE A 20 18.65 -34.60 17.34
N PRO A 21 18.11 -34.40 16.13
CA PRO A 21 18.79 -33.54 15.17
C PRO A 21 18.64 -32.10 15.67
N GLY A 22 19.59 -31.66 16.49
CA GLY A 22 19.76 -30.24 16.75
C GLY A 22 20.08 -29.56 15.43
N THR A 23 19.18 -28.72 14.93
CA THR A 23 19.53 -27.78 13.86
C THR A 23 20.63 -26.88 14.41
N ALA A 24 21.87 -27.17 14.02
CA ALA A 24 23.01 -26.29 14.27
C ALA A 24 22.79 -24.99 13.48
N GLN A 25 22.11 -24.03 14.11
CA GLN A 25 22.10 -22.64 13.66
C GLN A 25 23.44 -22.05 14.12
N ALA A 26 24.47 -22.20 13.29
CA ALA A 26 25.65 -21.36 13.41
C ALA A 26 25.22 -19.93 13.02
N GLN A 27 24.67 -19.18 13.98
CA GLN A 27 24.57 -17.73 13.83
C GLN A 27 26.01 -17.22 13.89
N GLY A 28 26.52 -16.86 12.71
CA GLY A 28 27.92 -16.55 12.50
C GLY A 28 28.36 -15.40 13.40
N LEU A 29 29.54 -15.56 14.00
CA LEU A 29 30.26 -14.50 14.70
C LEU A 29 30.38 -13.21 13.84
N PHE A 30 30.35 -13.35 12.51
CA PHE A 30 30.34 -12.25 11.55
C PHE A 30 29.02 -11.44 11.52
N ASP A 31 27.87 -12.03 11.87
CA ASP A 31 26.59 -11.31 11.99
C ASP A 31 26.56 -10.40 13.23
N LEU A 32 27.28 -10.78 14.30
CA LEU A 32 27.42 -9.95 15.50
C LEU A 32 28.47 -8.85 15.34
N LEU A 33 29.49 -9.05 14.48
CA LEU A 33 30.55 -8.06 14.24
C LEU A 33 30.21 -7.05 13.12
N PHE A 34 29.42 -7.43 12.11
CA PHE A 34 29.03 -6.55 10.99
C PHE A 34 27.52 -6.26 10.88
N GLY A 35 26.66 -6.95 11.63
CA GLY A 35 25.19 -6.79 11.59
C GLY A 35 24.61 -5.80 12.61
N GLY A 36 25.46 -5.08 13.34
CA GLY A 36 25.02 -4.01 14.24
C GLY A 36 24.22 -2.94 13.50
N LEU A 37 22.95 -2.80 13.87
CA LEU A 37 21.96 -1.79 13.43
C LEU A 37 21.02 -2.11 12.26
N ARG A 38 20.56 -3.36 12.08
CA ARG A 38 19.23 -3.57 11.49
C ARG A 38 18.28 -4.25 12.46
N ARG A 39 17.82 -3.49 13.46
CA ARG A 39 16.42 -3.67 13.88
C ARG A 39 15.61 -3.48 12.61
N ALA A 40 14.92 -4.54 12.18
CA ALA A 40 13.89 -4.41 11.18
C ALA A 40 12.81 -3.51 11.77
N THR A 41 12.93 -2.21 11.54
CA THR A 41 11.81 -1.29 11.66
C THR A 41 10.76 -1.82 10.69
N PRO A 42 9.53 -2.14 11.12
CA PRO A 42 8.48 -2.44 10.15
C PRO A 42 8.41 -1.24 9.20
N PRO A 43 8.35 -1.46 7.87
CA PRO A 43 8.20 -0.35 6.95
C PRO A 43 6.92 0.39 7.35
N ALA A 44 7.06 1.67 7.70
CA ALA A 44 5.91 2.55 7.76
C ALA A 44 5.31 2.52 6.35
N ALA A 45 4.02 2.20 6.27
CA ALA A 45 3.30 2.21 5.00
C ALA A 45 3.19 3.67 4.55
N HIS A 46 4.21 4.14 3.82
CA HIS A 46 4.26 5.49 3.30
C HIS A 46 3.28 5.58 2.12
N ALA A 47 2.35 6.53 2.19
CA ALA A 47 1.37 6.81 1.14
C ALA A 47 1.96 7.51 -0.11
N TYR A 48 3.29 7.65 -0.19
CA TYR A 48 4.00 8.24 -1.31
C TYR A 48 4.96 7.22 -1.91
N ALA A 49 5.05 7.19 -3.25
CA ALA A 49 6.08 6.44 -3.95
C ALA A 49 7.46 6.99 -3.56
N ASP A 50 8.32 6.14 -3.00
CA ASP A 50 9.73 6.46 -2.77
C ASP A 50 10.48 6.46 -4.11
N PRO A 51 10.97 7.61 -4.62
CA PRO A 51 11.73 7.68 -5.87
C PRO A 51 13.09 6.96 -5.81
N GLY A 52 13.53 6.50 -4.63
CA GLY A 52 14.70 5.65 -4.43
C GLY A 52 14.40 4.14 -4.40
N ALA A 53 13.14 3.72 -4.49
CA ALA A 53 12.78 2.31 -4.47
C ALA A 53 13.34 1.58 -5.70
N VAL A 54 14.21 0.59 -5.46
CA VAL A 54 14.78 -0.27 -6.50
C VAL A 54 13.66 -1.11 -7.13
N PRO A 55 13.45 -1.06 -8.45
CA PRO A 55 12.46 -1.92 -9.11
C PRO A 55 12.99 -3.35 -9.12
N GLY A 56 12.43 -4.23 -8.30
CA GLY A 56 12.87 -5.63 -8.29
C GLY A 56 12.38 -6.49 -7.14
N GLU A 57 11.94 -5.92 -6.03
CA GLU A 57 11.18 -6.71 -5.06
C GLU A 57 9.72 -6.72 -5.53
N PRO A 58 9.13 -7.90 -5.82
CA PRO A 58 7.68 -7.96 -5.91
C PRO A 58 7.20 -7.52 -4.54
N GLU A 59 6.57 -6.35 -4.49
CA GLU A 59 5.68 -6.01 -3.40
C GLU A 59 4.67 -7.15 -3.38
N ARG A 60 4.95 -8.12 -2.51
CA ARG A 60 4.04 -9.22 -2.27
C ARG A 60 2.80 -8.48 -1.81
N GLU A 61 1.79 -8.41 -2.68
CA GLU A 61 0.41 -8.19 -2.29
C GLU A 61 0.13 -9.27 -1.26
N ARG A 62 0.56 -9.00 -0.02
CA ARG A 62 0.10 -9.73 1.13
C ARG A 62 -1.38 -9.37 1.08
N PRO A 63 -2.30 -10.35 0.94
CA PRO A 63 -3.68 -10.06 1.26
C PRO A 63 -3.63 -9.34 2.60
N ALA A 64 -4.31 -8.19 2.70
CA ALA A 64 -4.41 -7.42 3.93
C ALA A 64 -5.10 -8.31 4.97
N GLY A 65 -4.34 -9.25 5.52
CA GLY A 65 -4.78 -10.14 6.57
C GLY A 65 -4.94 -9.31 7.81
N ASP A 66 -5.88 -9.74 8.65
CA ASP A 66 -6.31 -9.10 9.90
C ASP A 66 -5.22 -8.97 11.00
N GLY A 67 -3.94 -9.03 10.64
CA GLY A 67 -2.78 -8.88 11.52
C GLY A 67 -1.80 -7.78 11.09
N GLY A 68 -2.20 -6.86 10.22
CA GLY A 68 -1.42 -5.65 9.91
C GLY A 68 -1.37 -4.66 11.10
N PRO A 69 -0.41 -3.73 11.13
CA PRO A 69 -0.41 -2.65 12.11
C PRO A 69 -1.73 -1.88 12.06
N VAL A 70 -2.29 -1.56 13.23
CA VAL A 70 -3.55 -0.82 13.32
C VAL A 70 -3.33 0.59 12.77
N ALA A 71 -4.06 0.92 11.71
CA ALA A 71 -4.02 2.24 11.07
C ALA A 71 -5.36 2.95 11.27
N ALA A 72 -5.31 4.28 11.23
CA ALA A 72 -6.48 5.12 11.08
C ALA A 72 -6.69 5.41 9.60
N TYR A 73 -7.93 5.37 9.15
CA TYR A 73 -8.34 5.62 7.78
C TYR A 73 -9.29 6.80 7.74
N CYS A 74 -8.98 7.79 6.91
CA CYS A 74 -9.93 8.84 6.56
C CYS A 74 -10.82 8.33 5.44
N VAL A 75 -12.11 8.19 5.72
CA VAL A 75 -13.11 7.75 4.75
C VAL A 75 -13.98 8.93 4.38
N ARG A 76 -14.15 9.18 3.08
CA ARG A 76 -15.15 10.12 2.56
C ARG A 76 -16.50 9.42 2.57
N THR A 77 -17.47 9.95 3.30
CA THR A 77 -18.74 9.25 3.53
C THR A 77 -19.68 9.31 2.35
N CYS A 78 -19.41 10.14 1.35
CA CYS A 78 -20.29 10.31 0.19
C CYS A 78 -19.97 9.34 -0.97
N ASP A 79 -18.76 8.76 -1.02
CA ASP A 79 -18.38 7.73 -2.01
C ASP A 79 -17.58 6.55 -1.44
N GLY A 80 -17.37 6.53 -0.12
CA GLY A 80 -16.64 5.47 0.57
C GLY A 80 -15.14 5.43 0.26
N GLY A 81 -14.58 6.36 -0.50
CA GLY A 81 -13.14 6.41 -0.76
C GLY A 81 -12.34 6.66 0.52
N PHE A 82 -11.17 6.03 0.64
CA PHE A 82 -10.38 6.12 1.87
C PHE A 82 -8.88 6.23 1.59
N PHE A 83 -8.16 6.78 2.57
CA PHE A 83 -6.70 6.77 2.63
C PHE A 83 -6.23 6.60 4.08
N PRO A 84 -5.10 5.91 4.32
CA PRO A 84 -4.53 5.83 5.67
C PRO A 84 -4.01 7.19 6.11
N VAL A 85 -4.13 7.50 7.40
CA VAL A 85 -3.52 8.66 8.02
C VAL A 85 -2.60 8.27 9.16
N GLU A 86 -1.43 8.87 9.16
CA GLU A 86 -0.49 8.76 10.25
C GLU A 86 -0.90 9.69 11.39
N ARG A 87 -0.72 9.22 12.63
CA ARG A 87 -1.02 10.04 13.81
C ARG A 87 0.09 11.07 13.98
N SER A 88 -0.25 12.35 13.92
CA SER A 88 0.66 13.44 14.25
C SER A 88 0.46 13.86 15.71
N ALA A 89 1.53 14.21 16.42
CA ALA A 89 1.44 14.70 17.79
C ALA A 89 0.62 16.01 17.81
N GLY A 90 -0.39 16.07 18.70
CA GLY A 90 -1.21 17.27 18.88
C GLY A 90 -2.32 17.48 17.86
N VAL A 91 -2.54 16.57 16.89
CA VAL A 91 -3.64 16.64 15.93
C VAL A 91 -4.38 15.31 15.88
N THR A 92 -5.70 15.35 15.99
CA THR A 92 -6.53 14.14 15.90
C THR A 92 -6.64 13.66 14.45
N ALA A 93 -6.87 12.35 14.26
CA ALA A 93 -7.10 11.80 12.93
C ALA A 93 -8.30 12.48 12.22
N ALA A 94 -9.33 12.88 12.96
CA ALA A 94 -10.50 13.57 12.40
C ALA A 94 -10.15 14.97 11.88
N GLU A 95 -9.31 15.72 12.60
CA GLU A 95 -8.80 17.02 12.15
C GLU A 95 -7.93 16.88 10.91
N LEU A 96 -7.08 15.84 10.86
CA LEU A 96 -6.31 15.50 9.66
C LEU A 96 -7.23 15.17 8.47
N CYS A 97 -8.27 14.34 8.65
CA CYS A 97 -9.21 14.05 7.57
C CYS A 97 -9.87 15.32 7.02
N LYS A 98 -10.25 16.24 7.92
CA LYS A 98 -10.89 17.50 7.55
C LYS A 98 -9.94 18.45 6.83
N SER A 99 -8.66 18.48 7.23
CA SER A 99 -7.66 19.32 6.55
C SER A 99 -7.30 18.78 5.16
N PHE A 100 -7.25 17.45 4.99
CA PHE A 100 -7.03 16.83 3.69
C PHE A 100 -8.25 16.95 2.77
N CYS A 101 -9.46 16.85 3.31
CA CYS A 101 -10.71 16.83 2.54
C CYS A 101 -11.70 17.89 3.04
N PRO A 102 -11.38 19.19 2.89
CA PRO A 102 -12.26 20.26 3.34
C PRO A 102 -13.58 20.36 2.54
N ALA A 103 -13.61 19.84 1.31
CA ALA A 103 -14.76 19.90 0.42
C ALA A 103 -15.67 18.66 0.49
N ALA A 104 -15.29 17.62 1.24
CA ALA A 104 -16.06 16.37 1.31
C ALA A 104 -16.30 15.95 2.78
N PRO A 105 -17.47 15.39 3.11
CA PRO A 105 -17.72 14.87 4.45
C PRO A 105 -16.82 13.65 4.71
N THR A 106 -16.13 13.65 5.85
CA THR A 106 -15.21 12.57 6.22
C THR A 106 -15.55 11.96 7.59
N LYS A 107 -15.17 10.70 7.77
CA LYS A 107 -15.27 9.94 9.02
C LYS A 107 -14.03 9.07 9.19
N VAL A 108 -13.57 8.90 10.44
CA VAL A 108 -12.40 8.09 10.77
C VAL A 108 -12.82 6.66 11.10
N TYR A 109 -12.12 5.69 10.53
CA TYR A 109 -12.22 4.28 10.87
C TYR A 109 -10.86 3.75 11.27
N VAL A 110 -10.79 2.83 12.24
CA VAL A 110 -9.54 2.30 12.78
C VAL A 110 -9.55 0.77 12.72
N GLY A 111 -8.46 0.18 12.26
CA GLY A 111 -8.31 -1.28 12.19
C GLY A 111 -7.01 -1.72 11.52
N ALA A 112 -6.74 -3.03 11.52
CA ALA A 112 -5.61 -3.64 10.81
C ALA A 112 -5.74 -3.52 9.28
N GLY A 113 -6.97 -3.32 8.78
CA GLY A 113 -7.31 -3.11 7.39
C GLY A 113 -8.68 -2.43 7.30
N ILE A 114 -8.90 -1.60 6.26
CA ILE A 114 -10.15 -0.85 6.12
C ILE A 114 -11.39 -1.76 6.11
N ALA A 115 -11.28 -2.98 5.55
CA ALA A 115 -12.40 -3.90 5.42
C ALA A 115 -13.01 -4.29 6.77
N ASN A 116 -12.17 -4.35 7.81
CA ASN A 116 -12.56 -4.71 9.18
C ASN A 116 -12.46 -3.52 10.15
N ALA A 117 -12.21 -2.32 9.64
CA ALA A 117 -12.07 -1.12 10.44
C ALA A 117 -13.44 -0.63 10.95
N ALA A 118 -13.44 -0.09 12.16
CA ALA A 118 -14.62 0.45 12.82
C ALA A 118 -14.41 1.92 13.21
N ALA A 119 -15.48 2.69 13.19
CA ALA A 119 -15.49 4.05 13.71
C ALA A 119 -15.69 4.06 15.24
N SER A 120 -15.58 5.24 15.85
CA SER A 120 -15.74 5.42 17.30
C SER A 120 -17.13 5.05 17.83
N ASP A 121 -18.15 5.05 16.96
CA ASP A 121 -19.52 4.61 17.26
C ASP A 121 -19.74 3.11 17.06
N GLY A 122 -18.69 2.35 16.73
CA GLY A 122 -18.74 0.91 16.50
C GLY A 122 -19.18 0.50 15.10
N ALA A 123 -19.66 1.43 14.27
CA ALA A 123 -20.07 1.14 12.91
C ALA A 123 -18.87 0.70 12.06
N ARG A 124 -19.02 -0.39 11.29
CA ARG A 124 -17.97 -0.88 10.41
C ARG A 124 -17.93 -0.09 9.11
N TYR A 125 -16.76 0.00 8.49
CA TYR A 125 -16.64 0.63 7.17
C TYR A 125 -17.50 -0.09 6.12
N SER A 126 -17.55 -1.43 6.16
CA SER A 126 -18.36 -2.24 5.26
C SER A 126 -19.88 -2.01 5.40
N GLU A 127 -20.33 -1.45 6.51
CA GLU A 127 -21.75 -1.12 6.76
C GLU A 127 -22.12 0.30 6.27
N LEU A 128 -21.13 1.11 5.87
CA LEU A 128 -21.39 2.41 5.28
C LEU A 128 -22.15 2.22 3.94
N PRO A 129 -23.30 2.89 3.70
CA PRO A 129 -24.07 2.70 2.47
C PRO A 129 -23.31 3.01 1.17
N THR A 130 -22.27 3.83 1.26
CA THR A 130 -21.40 4.23 0.14
C THR A 130 -20.07 3.48 0.12
N ALA A 131 -19.86 2.48 0.99
CA ALA A 131 -18.63 1.71 1.06
C ALA A 131 -18.23 1.19 -0.33
N TYR A 132 -16.94 1.30 -0.66
CA TYR A 132 -16.35 0.86 -1.93
C TYR A 132 -16.87 1.52 -3.23
N ARG A 133 -17.86 2.41 -3.17
CA ARG A 133 -18.46 3.04 -4.36
C ARG A 133 -17.45 3.77 -5.24
N TYR A 134 -16.40 4.34 -4.64
CA TYR A 134 -15.29 5.01 -5.33
C TYR A 134 -14.58 4.14 -6.37
N ARG A 135 -14.71 2.80 -6.30
CA ARG A 135 -14.11 1.87 -7.25
C ARG A 135 -14.85 1.84 -8.59
N ASP A 136 -16.16 2.04 -8.54
CA ASP A 136 -17.03 1.83 -9.70
C ASP A 136 -17.48 3.17 -10.31
N ALA A 137 -17.57 4.22 -9.51
CA ALA A 137 -18.05 5.51 -9.96
C ALA A 137 -17.41 6.69 -9.23
N LEU A 138 -17.19 7.76 -9.98
CA LEU A 138 -16.88 9.08 -9.44
C LEU A 138 -18.19 9.77 -9.05
N VAL A 139 -18.30 10.19 -7.79
CA VAL A 139 -19.47 10.92 -7.29
C VAL A 139 -19.19 12.40 -7.33
N ASP A 140 -20.06 13.17 -7.99
CA ASP A 140 -19.90 14.62 -8.10
C ASP A 140 -19.88 15.28 -6.72
N GLY A 141 -18.96 16.22 -6.53
CA GLY A 141 -18.75 16.91 -5.25
C GLY A 141 -18.11 16.07 -4.13
N CYS A 142 -17.73 14.81 -4.37
CA CYS A 142 -17.12 13.96 -3.34
C CYS A 142 -15.61 14.02 -3.24
N SER A 143 -14.92 14.83 -4.04
CA SER A 143 -13.46 14.94 -3.95
C SER A 143 -13.02 15.78 -2.75
N CYS A 144 -11.86 15.44 -2.20
CA CYS A 144 -11.21 16.21 -1.14
C CYS A 144 -10.91 17.65 -1.57
N LYS A 145 -10.75 17.90 -2.88
CA LYS A 145 -10.55 19.25 -3.43
C LYS A 145 -11.81 19.75 -4.15
N PRO A 146 -12.16 21.04 -3.95
CA PRO A 146 -13.44 21.62 -4.42
C PRO A 146 -13.57 21.69 -5.95
N GLU A 147 -12.46 21.75 -6.70
CA GLU A 147 -12.49 21.93 -8.16
C GLU A 147 -12.63 20.62 -8.96
N ALA A 148 -12.70 19.47 -8.29
CA ALA A 148 -12.52 18.20 -8.99
C ALA A 148 -13.75 17.70 -9.76
N LEU A 149 -14.98 18.09 -9.43
CA LEU A 149 -16.17 17.47 -10.02
C LEU A 149 -17.30 18.48 -10.30
N GLY A 150 -17.17 19.21 -11.40
CA GLY A 150 -18.35 19.72 -12.13
C GLY A 150 -18.77 18.72 -13.23
N PRO A 151 -19.95 18.85 -13.84
CA PRO A 151 -20.49 17.90 -14.83
C PRO A 151 -19.66 17.75 -16.13
N LYS A 152 -18.54 18.48 -16.27
CA LYS A 152 -17.53 18.33 -17.34
C LYS A 152 -16.23 17.67 -16.87
N ALA A 153 -16.17 17.16 -15.65
CA ALA A 153 -14.94 16.68 -15.03
C ALA A 153 -14.63 15.20 -15.28
N LEU A 154 -15.39 14.50 -16.14
CA LEU A 154 -15.10 13.13 -16.55
C LEU A 154 -13.85 13.10 -17.46
N GLY A 155 -12.69 13.28 -16.84
CA GLY A 155 -11.35 13.35 -17.42
C GLY A 155 -10.30 13.47 -16.30
N PRO A 156 -9.01 13.63 -16.61
CA PRO A 156 -7.93 13.65 -15.60
C PRO A 156 -8.00 14.81 -14.58
N LYS A 157 -9.07 15.61 -14.59
CA LYS A 157 -9.40 16.64 -13.59
C LYS A 157 -10.24 16.10 -12.42
N ALA A 158 -10.87 14.92 -12.56
CA ALA A 158 -11.68 14.28 -11.52
C ALA A 158 -10.89 13.82 -10.28
N LEU A 159 -9.60 13.51 -10.45
CA LEU A 159 -8.78 12.85 -9.43
C LEU A 159 -8.27 13.78 -8.32
N GLY A 160 -8.70 15.05 -8.27
CA GLY A 160 -8.21 16.01 -7.26
C GLY A 160 -6.71 16.33 -7.39
N VAL A 161 -6.10 16.00 -8.54
CA VAL A 161 -4.74 16.39 -8.89
C VAL A 161 -4.77 17.79 -9.51
N LYS A 162 -3.89 18.67 -9.03
CA LYS A 162 -3.69 19.97 -9.68
C LYS A 162 -3.08 19.67 -11.05
N ARG A 163 -3.78 20.01 -12.14
CA ARG A 163 -3.18 19.93 -13.47
C ARG A 163 -2.13 21.03 -13.56
N LEU A 164 -0.86 20.65 -13.47
CA LEU A 164 0.21 21.50 -13.92
C LEU A 164 0.21 21.46 -15.45
N GLU A 165 0.14 22.63 -16.06
CA GLU A 165 0.32 22.76 -17.50
C GLU A 165 1.79 22.48 -17.80
N ALA A 166 2.06 21.43 -18.58
CA ALA A 166 3.42 20.94 -18.82
C ALA A 166 4.36 22.05 -19.31
N GLY A 167 3.87 22.99 -20.13
CA GLY A 167 4.69 24.09 -20.62
C GLY A 167 5.18 25.08 -19.56
N THR A 168 4.61 25.02 -18.36
CA THR A 168 4.93 25.89 -17.21
C THR A 168 5.56 25.14 -16.06
N ASP A 169 5.76 23.83 -16.19
CA ASP A 169 6.34 23.01 -15.13
C ASP A 169 7.86 23.20 -15.09
N PRO A 170 8.41 23.85 -14.04
CA PRO A 170 9.84 24.13 -13.94
C PRO A 170 10.68 22.87 -13.66
N THR A 171 10.04 21.75 -13.36
CA THR A 171 10.73 20.48 -13.06
C THR A 171 11.11 19.69 -14.31
N LEU A 172 10.50 20.02 -15.47
CA LEU A 172 10.72 19.29 -16.71
C LEU A 172 12.15 19.47 -17.25
N ARG A 173 12.76 18.35 -17.63
CA ARG A 173 14.09 18.26 -18.25
C ARG A 173 13.97 17.65 -19.65
N PRO A 174 14.81 18.07 -20.61
CA PRO A 174 14.82 17.46 -21.94
C PRO A 174 14.93 15.93 -21.85
N GLY A 175 13.96 15.21 -22.44
CA GLY A 175 13.82 13.77 -22.33
C GLY A 175 12.60 13.31 -21.51
N ASP A 176 12.02 14.17 -20.67
CA ASP A 176 10.87 13.80 -19.84
C ASP A 176 9.63 13.51 -20.68
N LEU A 177 8.92 12.43 -20.33
CA LEU A 177 7.65 12.05 -20.95
C LEU A 177 6.49 12.70 -20.20
N VAL A 178 5.66 13.44 -20.92
CA VAL A 178 4.49 14.13 -20.41
C VAL A 178 3.22 13.49 -20.99
N ALA A 179 2.35 13.03 -20.10
CA ALA A 179 1.01 12.58 -20.48
C ALA A 179 0.06 13.78 -20.63
N THR A 180 -0.35 14.05 -21.87
CA THR A 180 -1.31 15.11 -22.18
C THR A 180 -2.66 14.52 -22.55
N ALA A 181 -3.69 15.37 -22.64
CA ALA A 181 -5.00 14.96 -23.15
C ALA A 181 -4.95 14.42 -24.60
N ASN A 182 -3.93 14.78 -25.37
CA ASN A 182 -3.75 14.39 -26.76
C ASN A 182 -2.74 13.23 -26.94
N GLY A 183 -2.27 12.63 -25.84
CA GLY A 183 -1.29 11.54 -25.84
C GLY A 183 0.03 11.88 -25.15
N LEU A 184 1.00 10.96 -25.25
CA LEU A 184 2.33 11.10 -24.68
C LEU A 184 3.21 11.98 -25.58
N VAL A 185 3.90 12.94 -24.97
CA VAL A 185 4.89 13.79 -25.63
C VAL A 185 6.20 13.78 -24.84
N ALA A 186 7.33 13.93 -25.50
CA ALA A 186 8.63 14.13 -24.88
C ALA A 186 8.98 15.61 -24.85
N TYR A 187 9.35 16.14 -23.68
CA TYR A 187 9.83 17.51 -23.53
C TYR A 187 11.26 17.63 -24.09
N ARG A 188 11.55 18.70 -24.84
CA ARG A 188 12.86 18.95 -25.45
C ARG A 188 13.61 20.14 -24.85
N GLY A 189 13.03 20.80 -23.86
CA GLY A 189 13.52 22.07 -23.33
C GLY A 189 12.62 23.23 -23.72
N SER A 190 13.08 24.44 -23.42
CA SER A 190 12.35 25.68 -23.69
C SER A 190 13.18 26.57 -24.60
N ARG A 191 12.54 27.14 -25.64
CA ARG A 191 13.14 28.17 -26.50
C ARG A 191 12.36 29.46 -26.34
N ARG A 192 13.04 30.54 -25.97
CA ARG A 192 12.44 31.87 -25.73
C ARG A 192 11.25 31.83 -24.75
N GLY A 193 11.33 30.97 -23.73
CA GLY A 193 10.27 30.80 -22.72
C GLY A 193 9.10 29.92 -23.16
N VAL A 194 9.15 29.32 -24.36
CA VAL A 194 8.12 28.38 -24.83
C VAL A 194 8.66 26.96 -24.78
N ALA A 195 7.97 26.10 -24.04
CA ALA A 195 8.27 24.67 -23.94
C ALA A 195 8.08 23.95 -25.28
N GLU A 196 9.07 23.14 -25.67
CA GLU A 196 9.08 22.37 -26.90
C GLU A 196 8.76 20.90 -26.61
N PHE A 197 7.80 20.32 -27.34
CA PHE A 197 7.34 18.94 -27.14
C PHE A 197 7.34 18.16 -28.45
N THR A 198 7.68 16.87 -28.40
CA THR A 198 7.62 15.95 -29.55
C THR A 198 6.69 14.78 -29.24
N PRO A 199 5.70 14.46 -30.09
CA PRO A 199 4.84 13.30 -29.89
C PRO A 199 5.65 12.01 -29.80
N VAL A 200 5.34 11.19 -28.79
CA VAL A 200 5.90 9.85 -28.66
C VAL A 200 5.02 8.93 -29.47
N LYS A 201 5.54 8.42 -30.59
CA LYS A 201 4.89 7.33 -31.32
C LYS A 201 4.96 6.10 -30.43
N THR A 202 3.87 5.76 -29.75
CA THR A 202 3.69 4.41 -29.23
C THR A 202 3.64 3.48 -30.45
N PRO A 203 4.50 2.46 -30.56
CA PRO A 203 4.26 1.40 -31.53
C PRO A 203 2.88 0.83 -31.20
N THR A 204 1.94 0.95 -32.13
CA THR A 204 0.68 0.19 -32.15
C THR A 204 1.04 -1.29 -32.33
N ALA A 205 1.55 -1.91 -31.28
CA ALA A 205 1.84 -3.33 -31.21
C ALA A 205 2.01 -3.79 -29.75
N VAL A 206 1.07 -3.43 -28.87
CA VAL A 206 0.60 -4.47 -27.94
C VAL A 206 -0.36 -5.28 -28.79
N GLY A 207 0.20 -6.26 -29.50
CA GLY A 207 -0.61 -7.20 -30.26
C GLY A 207 -1.70 -7.73 -29.35
N GLU A 208 -2.91 -7.87 -29.89
CA GLU A 208 -4.05 -8.51 -29.25
C GLU A 208 -3.65 -9.92 -28.82
N ARG A 209 -2.93 -10.06 -27.71
CA ARG A 209 -2.91 -11.31 -26.96
C ARG A 209 -4.30 -11.39 -26.38
N LYS A 210 -5.18 -12.05 -27.14
CA LYS A 210 -6.45 -12.60 -26.71
C LYS A 210 -6.33 -12.96 -25.22
N LEU A 211 -7.08 -12.25 -24.38
CA LEU A 211 -7.15 -12.49 -22.93
C LEU A 211 -7.41 -13.96 -22.58
N SER A 212 -7.92 -14.75 -23.52
CA SER A 212 -8.17 -16.19 -23.39
C SER A 212 -6.92 -17.06 -23.17
N SER A 213 -5.69 -16.53 -23.29
CA SER A 213 -4.47 -17.31 -23.01
C SER A 213 -3.87 -17.07 -21.62
N VAL A 214 -4.44 -16.18 -20.79
CA VAL A 214 -4.01 -16.04 -19.40
C VAL A 214 -4.80 -17.04 -18.56
N ARG A 215 -4.35 -18.31 -18.55
CA ARG A 215 -4.77 -19.25 -17.50
C ARG A 215 -4.00 -18.88 -16.23
N ALA A 216 -4.73 -18.49 -15.18
CA ALA A 216 -4.19 -18.47 -13.84
C ALA A 216 -3.69 -19.88 -13.51
N GLN A 217 -2.39 -20.01 -13.32
CA GLN A 217 -1.80 -21.26 -12.85
C GLN A 217 -1.74 -21.15 -11.34
N GLU A 218 -2.74 -21.72 -10.66
CA GLU A 218 -2.72 -21.93 -9.22
C GLU A 218 -1.56 -22.88 -8.87
N ARG A 219 -0.74 -22.45 -7.89
CA ARG A 219 0.13 -23.32 -7.10
C ARG A 219 -0.14 -23.03 -5.63
#